data_AF-A0A0N4XCK0-F1
#
_entry.id   AF-A0A0N4XCK0-F1
#
_cell.length_a   1.000
_cell.length_b   1.000
_cell.length_c   1.000
_cell.angle_alpha   90.00
_cell.angle_beta   90.00
_cell.angle_gamma   90.00
#
_symmetry.space_group_name_H-M   'P 1'
#
loop_
_entity.id
_entity.type
_entity.pdbx_description
1 polymer ?
#
loop_
_entity_poly.entity_id
_entity_poly.type
_entity_poly.pdbx_seq_one_letter_code
_entity_poly.pdbx_strand_id
1 'polypeptide(L)'
;MCQFFSGSAILCISMIHIFLPLLLVPLVQCVVNREDRQIILTAHGMSMDDVENRIVIPIQDGRIPPLPCIMANAGKFEHGQTFTNKNFHYQCQNGTAEVVACIADDQSVIQLGRTFVKNGIMHKCTIVGDSVTYEQEAMCFDNGIHYSIGDTFRNGSFRLTCGRDGIVIEGCYLQNSGDYLMAGESRIVGRQRHQCEVLGDGRVRYQVKVIGCVRDGQQYNIAQVFTDKHVRYQCKNDGSLDVLGCVDDGLFLDLGRDLLINGMVHRCYQVDTTTYYHKRHVSRCTKRHLRQLHRLRAL
;
A
#
# COMPACT_ATOMS: atom_id res chain seq x y z
N MET A 1 -32.79 -37.14 19.21
CA MET A 1 -31.58 -37.97 19.32
C MET A 1 -31.09 -37.86 20.77
N CYS A 2 -31.22 -38.96 21.52
CA CYS A 2 -30.78 -39.28 22.91
C CYS A 2 -31.11 -38.26 24.04
N GLN A 3 -32.19 -38.40 24.82
CA GLN A 3 -32.44 -39.32 25.97
C GLN A 3 -31.38 -39.32 27.09
N PHE A 4 -31.79 -38.93 28.31
CA PHE A 4 -31.63 -39.74 29.53
C PHE A 4 -32.73 -39.40 30.56
N PHE A 5 -33.09 -40.42 31.33
CA PHE A 5 -34.31 -40.63 32.12
C PHE A 5 -34.10 -40.42 33.64
N SER A 6 -35.21 -40.52 34.40
CA SER A 6 -35.35 -40.79 35.86
C SER A 6 -35.56 -39.56 36.76
N GLY A 7 -36.55 -39.48 37.65
CA GLY A 7 -37.57 -40.45 38.07
C GLY A 7 -38.41 -39.92 39.25
N SER A 8 -39.72 -40.23 39.18
CA SER A 8 -40.69 -40.58 40.23
C SER A 8 -41.03 -39.68 41.44
N ALA A 9 -42.35 -39.45 41.52
CA ALA A 9 -43.21 -38.95 42.59
C ALA A 9 -43.12 -39.66 43.96
N ILE A 10 -43.65 -39.02 45.02
CA ILE A 10 -44.56 -39.64 46.01
C ILE A 10 -45.50 -38.55 46.57
N LEU A 11 -46.80 -38.85 46.45
CA LEU A 11 -47.95 -38.20 47.07
C LEU A 11 -48.11 -38.74 48.50
N CYS A 12 -48.41 -37.90 49.49
CA CYS A 12 -49.10 -38.36 50.70
C CYS A 12 -50.06 -37.29 51.20
N ILE A 13 -51.34 -37.50 50.90
CA ILE A 13 -52.48 -36.84 51.52
C ILE A 13 -52.90 -37.72 52.70
N SER A 14 -53.06 -37.14 53.89
CA SER A 14 -53.91 -37.71 54.93
C SER A 14 -54.56 -36.58 55.72
N MET A 15 -55.87 -36.72 55.89
CA MET A 15 -56.84 -35.76 56.36
C MET A 15 -57.43 -36.25 57.70
N ILE A 16 -57.60 -35.32 58.65
CA ILE A 16 -58.69 -35.22 59.64
C ILE A 16 -58.61 -36.07 60.93
N HIS A 17 -58.49 -35.41 62.10
CA HIS A 17 -59.61 -35.21 63.05
C HIS A 17 -59.25 -34.24 64.22
N ILE A 18 -59.92 -33.08 64.21
CA ILE A 18 -60.66 -32.39 65.30
C ILE A 18 -60.17 -32.56 66.75
N PHE A 19 -59.80 -31.46 67.42
CA PHE A 19 -60.37 -30.99 68.71
C PHE A 19 -59.79 -29.60 69.08
N LEU A 20 -60.69 -28.61 69.24
CA LEU A 20 -60.43 -27.28 69.84
C LEU A 20 -60.60 -27.42 71.37
N PRO A 21 -59.85 -26.68 72.23
CA PRO A 21 -60.34 -25.35 72.62
C PRO A 21 -59.25 -24.28 72.88
N LEU A 22 -59.64 -23.03 72.56
CA LEU A 22 -59.32 -21.75 73.18
C LEU A 22 -58.00 -21.58 73.98
N LEU A 23 -57.13 -20.68 73.51
CA LEU A 23 -56.40 -19.72 74.36
C LEU A 23 -55.87 -18.54 73.53
N LEU A 24 -55.91 -17.36 74.13
CA LEU A 24 -55.65 -16.04 73.55
C LEU A 24 -54.34 -15.95 72.76
N VAL A 25 -54.40 -15.35 71.56
CA VAL A 25 -53.21 -14.83 70.85
C VAL A 25 -53.45 -13.36 70.51
N PRO A 26 -52.48 -12.45 70.75
CA PRO A 26 -52.66 -11.02 70.55
C PRO A 26 -52.93 -10.70 69.09
N LEU A 27 -53.71 -9.64 68.86
CA LEU A 27 -53.75 -8.93 67.59
C LEU A 27 -52.31 -8.53 67.23
N VAL A 28 -51.67 -9.27 66.34
CA VAL A 28 -50.52 -8.74 65.59
C VAL A 28 -51.13 -7.76 64.61
N GLN A 29 -51.10 -6.48 64.97
CA GLN A 29 -51.15 -5.42 63.98
C GLN A 29 -49.93 -5.66 63.08
N CYS A 30 -50.15 -6.18 61.88
CA CYS A 30 -49.21 -5.97 60.79
C CYS A 30 -49.13 -4.46 60.60
N VAL A 31 -48.14 -3.83 61.22
CA VAL A 31 -47.64 -2.55 60.76
C VAL A 31 -47.10 -2.85 59.38
N VAL A 32 -47.91 -2.57 58.35
CA VAL A 32 -47.43 -2.46 56.98
C VAL A 32 -46.47 -1.27 57.02
N ASN A 33 -45.19 -1.57 57.28
CA ASN A 33 -44.13 -0.62 57.09
C ASN A 33 -44.15 -0.33 55.58
N ARG A 34 -44.56 0.89 55.23
CA ARG A 34 -44.76 1.34 53.86
C ARG A 34 -43.37 1.55 53.29
N GLU A 35 -42.73 0.44 52.91
CA GLU A 35 -41.36 0.43 52.40
C GLU A 35 -41.25 1.39 51.22
N ASP A 36 -40.25 2.24 51.35
CA ASP A 36 -39.72 3.16 50.37
C ASP A 36 -39.54 2.48 49.00
N ARG A 37 -40.55 2.55 48.14
CA ARG A 37 -40.47 2.06 46.76
C ARG A 37 -39.65 3.04 45.94
N GLN A 38 -38.33 2.93 46.00
CA GLN A 38 -37.39 3.78 45.27
C GLN A 38 -36.42 2.91 44.48
N ILE A 39 -35.99 3.38 43.31
CA ILE A 39 -34.93 2.76 42.51
C ILE A 39 -33.69 3.63 42.65
N ILE A 40 -32.58 3.04 43.08
CA ILE A 40 -31.28 3.71 43.12
C ILE A 40 -30.49 3.26 41.89
N LEU A 41 -30.15 4.22 41.04
CA LEU A 41 -29.29 4.01 39.87
C LEU A 41 -27.91 4.59 40.15
N THR A 42 -26.88 3.82 39.81
CA THR A 42 -25.47 4.26 39.83
C THR A 42 -24.78 3.85 38.54
N ALA A 43 -23.78 4.61 38.13
CA ALA A 43 -22.96 4.22 36.98
C ALA A 43 -22.22 2.91 37.27
N HIS A 44 -22.02 2.11 36.24
CA HIS A 44 -21.25 0.87 36.35
C HIS A 44 -19.83 1.14 36.89
N GLY A 45 -19.43 0.42 37.94
CA GLY A 45 -18.14 0.59 38.62
C GLY A 45 -18.12 1.64 39.72
N MET A 46 -19.23 2.33 40.01
CA MET A 46 -19.38 3.25 41.14
C MET A 46 -20.15 2.61 42.31
N SER A 47 -19.85 3.05 43.54
CA SER A 47 -20.51 2.57 44.75
C SER A 47 -21.93 3.13 44.90
N MET A 48 -22.85 2.35 45.46
CA MET A 48 -24.21 2.79 45.82
C MET A 48 -24.24 3.81 46.97
N ASP A 49 -23.15 3.87 47.75
CA ASP A 49 -22.98 4.79 48.86
C ASP A 49 -22.48 6.16 48.40
N ASP A 50 -22.09 6.29 47.13
CA ASP A 50 -21.71 7.57 46.53
C ASP A 50 -22.97 8.43 46.30
N VAL A 51 -23.32 9.19 47.33
CA VAL A 51 -24.53 10.04 47.35
C VAL A 51 -24.51 11.09 46.24
N GLU A 52 -23.32 11.50 45.77
CA GLU A 52 -23.17 12.50 44.72
C GLU A 52 -23.44 11.92 43.32
N ASN A 53 -23.15 10.64 43.12
CA ASN A 53 -23.25 9.98 41.81
C ASN A 53 -24.42 8.99 41.68
N ARG A 54 -25.28 8.89 42.70
CA ARG A 54 -26.50 8.08 42.68
C ARG A 54 -27.75 8.88 42.36
N ILE A 55 -28.66 8.27 41.61
CA ILE A 55 -29.99 8.84 41.33
C ILE A 55 -31.03 8.00 42.04
N VAL A 56 -31.87 8.67 42.84
CA VAL A 56 -33.01 8.06 43.50
C VAL A 56 -34.27 8.38 42.72
N ILE A 57 -34.95 7.36 42.24
CA ILE A 57 -36.18 7.47 41.44
C ILE A 57 -37.35 6.97 42.29
N PRO A 58 -38.30 7.85 42.66
CA PRO A 58 -39.47 7.42 43.42
C PRO A 58 -40.43 6.64 42.52
N ILE A 59 -40.96 5.53 43.01
CA ILE A 59 -42.02 4.77 42.34
C ILE A 59 -43.36 5.36 42.76
N GLN A 60 -44.08 5.97 41.81
CA GLN A 60 -45.41 6.54 42.04
C GLN A 60 -46.48 5.55 41.56
N ASP A 61 -47.47 5.26 42.41
CA ASP A 61 -48.64 4.43 42.09
C ASP A 61 -48.33 3.04 41.49
N GLY A 62 -47.18 2.46 41.88
CA GLY A 62 -46.72 1.16 41.38
C GLY A 62 -46.21 1.17 39.94
N ARG A 63 -46.09 2.34 39.31
CA ARG A 63 -45.49 2.50 37.98
C ARG A 63 -44.04 2.97 38.10
N ILE A 64 -43.15 2.27 37.41
CA ILE A 64 -41.75 2.66 37.27
C ILE A 64 -41.67 3.68 36.13
N PRO A 65 -41.20 4.91 36.36
CA PRO A 65 -40.98 5.87 35.28
C PRO A 65 -39.83 5.42 34.37
N PRO A 66 -39.75 5.92 33.11
CA PRO A 66 -38.63 5.62 32.24
C PRO A 66 -37.30 5.97 32.91
N LEU A 67 -36.40 5.00 32.95
CA LEU A 67 -35.14 5.14 33.66
C LEU A 67 -34.16 6.01 32.84
N PRO A 68 -33.51 7.00 33.47
CA PRO A 68 -32.44 7.76 32.84
C PRO A 68 -31.17 6.91 32.77
N CYS A 69 -30.27 7.27 31.86
CA CYS A 69 -28.97 6.65 31.74
C CYS A 69 -27.95 7.46 32.54
N ILE A 70 -27.08 6.76 33.26
CA ILE A 70 -25.98 7.36 34.01
C ILE A 70 -24.68 6.82 33.45
N MET A 71 -23.82 7.72 32.98
CA MET A 71 -22.49 7.35 32.54
C MET A 71 -21.42 8.07 33.36
N ALA A 72 -20.46 7.30 33.84
CA ALA A 72 -19.27 7.83 34.50
C ALA A 72 -18.60 8.89 33.62
N ASN A 73 -18.36 10.07 34.18
CA ASN A 73 -17.72 11.23 33.54
C ASN A 73 -18.49 11.89 32.37
N ALA A 74 -19.67 11.40 31.99
CA ALA A 74 -20.50 12.03 30.97
C ALA A 74 -21.80 12.62 31.53
N GLY A 75 -22.27 12.11 32.68
CA GLY A 75 -23.42 12.66 33.40
C GLY A 75 -24.70 11.83 33.25
N LYS A 76 -25.84 12.49 33.47
CA LYS A 76 -27.20 11.92 33.45
C LYS A 76 -27.93 12.33 32.18
N PHE A 77 -28.60 11.37 31.56
CA PHE A 77 -29.39 11.57 30.35
C PHE A 77 -30.80 10.99 30.51
N GLU A 78 -31.82 11.76 30.15
CA GLU A 78 -33.23 11.34 30.20
C GLU A 78 -33.50 10.21 29.19
N HIS A 79 -34.52 9.39 29.44
CA HIS A 79 -34.96 8.40 28.47
C HIS A 79 -35.30 9.06 27.12
N GLY A 80 -34.78 8.51 26.02
CA GLY A 80 -34.93 9.03 24.66
C GLY A 80 -33.90 10.12 24.28
N GLN A 81 -33.16 10.68 25.25
CA GLN A 81 -32.12 11.66 24.98
C GLN A 81 -30.92 11.01 24.28
N THR A 82 -30.29 11.75 23.36
CA THR A 82 -29.01 11.37 22.75
C THR A 82 -27.85 12.21 23.28
N PHE A 83 -26.66 11.62 23.29
CA PHE A 83 -25.44 12.28 23.75
C PHE A 83 -24.20 11.64 23.14
N THR A 84 -23.09 12.39 23.10
CA THR A 84 -21.81 11.89 22.61
C THR A 84 -20.84 11.75 23.78
N ASN A 85 -20.12 10.63 23.85
CA ASN A 85 -18.99 10.46 24.74
C ASN A 85 -17.83 9.84 23.97
N LYS A 86 -16.71 10.56 23.89
CA LYS A 86 -15.57 10.22 23.02
C LYS A 86 -16.05 9.99 21.58
N ASN A 87 -15.73 8.83 21.00
CA ASN A 87 -15.96 8.50 19.59
C ASN A 87 -17.30 7.78 19.38
N PHE A 88 -18.22 7.84 20.34
CA PHE A 88 -19.50 7.13 20.28
C PHE A 88 -20.66 8.08 20.57
N HIS A 89 -21.69 7.97 19.73
CA HIS A 89 -22.97 8.62 19.93
C HIS A 89 -23.95 7.61 20.51
N TYR A 90 -24.61 7.98 21.60
CA TYR A 90 -25.49 7.11 22.37
C TYR A 90 -26.93 7.62 22.31
N GLN A 91 -27.87 6.69 22.46
CA GLN A 91 -29.26 6.98 22.80
C GLN A 91 -29.60 6.30 24.12
N CYS A 92 -30.20 7.05 25.05
CA CYS A 92 -30.66 6.49 26.30
C CYS A 92 -31.97 5.71 26.12
N GLN A 93 -31.92 4.40 26.32
CA GLN A 93 -33.05 3.48 26.24
C GLN A 93 -33.34 2.89 27.61
N ASN A 94 -34.09 3.64 28.43
CA ASN A 94 -34.70 3.16 29.68
C ASN A 94 -33.67 2.58 30.65
N GLY A 95 -32.64 3.37 30.96
CA GLY A 95 -31.53 2.99 31.85
C GLY A 95 -30.31 2.46 31.12
N THR A 96 -30.46 2.03 29.86
CA THR A 96 -29.36 1.49 29.04
C THR A 96 -28.91 2.52 28.01
N ALA A 97 -27.63 2.87 28.00
CA ALA A 97 -27.05 3.72 26.96
C ALA A 97 -26.61 2.85 25.76
N GLU A 98 -27.34 2.94 24.65
CA GLU A 98 -27.05 2.17 23.45
C GLU A 98 -26.25 3.01 22.46
N VAL A 99 -25.18 2.46 21.88
CA VAL A 99 -24.41 3.14 20.84
C VAL A 99 -25.22 3.12 19.54
N VAL A 100 -25.49 4.28 18.96
CA VAL A 100 -26.25 4.44 17.71
C VAL A 100 -25.40 4.89 16.52
N ALA A 101 -24.19 5.42 16.78
CA ALA A 101 -23.20 5.77 15.76
C ALA A 101 -21.81 5.93 16.38
N CYS A 102 -20.76 5.88 15.53
CA CYS A 102 -19.44 6.37 15.91
C CYS A 102 -19.26 7.82 15.45
N ILE A 103 -18.40 8.57 16.14
CA ILE A 103 -18.05 9.96 15.84
C ILE A 103 -16.54 10.04 15.59
N ALA A 104 -16.14 10.53 14.42
CA ALA A 104 -14.73 10.79 14.12
C ALA A 104 -14.26 12.10 14.75
N ASP A 105 -12.95 12.31 14.77
CA ASP A 105 -12.31 13.50 15.36
C ASP A 105 -12.79 14.82 14.71
N ASP A 106 -13.18 14.76 13.44
CA ASP A 106 -13.74 15.89 12.68
C ASP A 106 -15.26 16.07 12.87
N GLN A 107 -15.85 15.40 13.87
CA GLN A 107 -17.28 15.38 14.18
C GLN A 107 -18.17 14.72 13.12
N SER A 108 -17.61 14.03 12.13
CA SER A 108 -18.41 13.26 11.19
C SER A 108 -19.08 12.05 11.87
N VAL A 109 -20.35 11.84 11.53
CA VAL A 109 -21.17 10.74 12.06
C VAL A 109 -21.06 9.53 11.17
N ILE A 110 -20.76 8.39 11.79
CA ILE A 110 -20.53 7.11 11.13
C ILE A 110 -21.59 6.15 11.62
N GLN A 111 -22.52 5.77 10.75
CA GLN A 111 -23.54 4.79 11.11
C GLN A 111 -22.89 3.44 11.45
N LEU A 112 -23.54 2.70 12.34
CA LEU A 112 -23.09 1.36 12.71
C LEU A 112 -22.95 0.45 11.47
N GLY A 113 -21.88 -0.34 11.45
CA GLY A 113 -21.55 -1.24 10.34
C GLY A 113 -21.06 -0.52 9.08
N ARG A 114 -20.83 0.80 9.12
CA ARG A 114 -20.31 1.55 7.98
C ARG A 114 -18.81 1.80 8.11
N THR A 115 -18.21 1.87 6.93
CA THR A 115 -16.85 2.34 6.70
C THR A 115 -16.92 3.47 5.69
N PHE A 116 -16.16 4.54 5.90
CA PHE A 116 -15.95 5.57 4.90
C PHE A 116 -14.51 6.05 4.94
N VAL A 117 -14.07 6.68 3.86
CA VAL A 117 -12.72 7.21 3.74
C VAL A 117 -12.82 8.72 3.55
N LYS A 118 -12.06 9.47 4.35
CA LYS A 118 -11.99 10.92 4.25
C LYS A 118 -10.56 11.37 4.54
N ASN A 119 -10.04 12.27 3.70
CA ASN A 119 -8.68 12.81 3.82
C ASN A 119 -7.59 11.74 3.96
N GLY A 120 -7.74 10.60 3.26
CA GLY A 120 -6.77 9.49 3.33
C GLY A 120 -6.84 8.65 4.60
N ILE A 121 -7.87 8.83 5.43
CA ILE A 121 -8.09 8.04 6.64
C ILE A 121 -9.36 7.22 6.45
N MET A 122 -9.25 5.91 6.66
CA MET A 122 -10.38 5.02 6.78
C MET A 122 -10.95 5.16 8.19
N HIS A 123 -12.26 5.34 8.28
CA HIS A 123 -13.00 5.34 9.52
C HIS A 123 -14.03 4.23 9.47
N LYS A 124 -14.02 3.36 10.49
CA LYS A 124 -14.83 2.15 10.51
C LYS A 124 -15.53 2.00 11.85
N CYS A 125 -16.84 1.85 11.81
CA CYS A 125 -17.70 1.67 12.99
C CYS A 125 -18.29 0.26 12.96
N THR A 126 -17.75 -0.66 13.75
CA THR A 126 -18.09 -2.10 13.65
C THR A 126 -18.78 -2.59 14.92
N ILE A 127 -19.83 -3.39 14.74
CA ILE A 127 -20.48 -4.11 15.84
C ILE A 127 -19.77 -5.46 16.00
N VAL A 128 -19.24 -5.74 17.19
CA VAL A 128 -18.56 -6.99 17.55
C VAL A 128 -19.24 -7.55 18.81
N GLY A 129 -20.10 -8.55 18.62
CA GLY A 129 -20.98 -9.05 19.69
C GLY A 129 -21.93 -7.94 20.17
N ASP A 130 -21.93 -7.68 21.48
CA ASP A 130 -22.72 -6.62 22.12
C ASP A 130 -21.96 -5.28 22.23
N SER A 131 -20.78 -5.18 21.61
CA SER A 131 -19.92 -4.00 21.67
C SER A 131 -19.77 -3.32 20.32
N VAL A 132 -19.57 -2.00 20.33
CA VAL A 132 -19.25 -1.22 19.13
C VAL A 132 -17.80 -0.76 19.22
N THR A 133 -17.08 -0.89 18.11
CA THR A 133 -15.68 -0.51 17.96
C THR A 133 -15.54 0.57 16.91
N TYR A 134 -14.67 1.54 17.18
CA TYR A 134 -14.26 2.57 16.24
C TYR A 134 -12.79 2.37 15.90
N GLU A 135 -12.51 2.16 14.62
CA GLU A 135 -11.16 1.99 14.08
C GLU A 135 -10.85 3.13 13.11
N GLN A 136 -9.62 3.62 13.18
CA GLN A 136 -9.07 4.56 12.22
C GLN A 136 -7.73 4.07 11.69
N GLU A 137 -7.57 4.08 10.37
CA GLU A 137 -6.35 3.64 9.70
C GLU A 137 -6.01 4.57 8.55
N ALA A 138 -4.74 4.96 8.46
CA ALA A 138 -4.26 5.73 7.31
C ALA A 138 -4.22 4.83 6.06
N MET A 139 -4.53 5.41 4.91
CA MET A 139 -4.62 4.74 3.62
C MET A 139 -4.03 5.61 2.51
N CYS A 140 -3.61 4.95 1.43
CA CYS A 140 -3.19 5.62 0.22
C CYS A 140 -4.31 5.64 -0.81
N PHE A 141 -4.27 6.61 -1.72
CA PHE A 141 -5.21 6.72 -2.83
C PHE A 141 -4.45 6.88 -4.13
N ASP A 142 -4.67 5.96 -5.08
CA ASP A 142 -4.12 6.02 -6.43
C ASP A 142 -5.18 5.54 -7.42
N ASN A 143 -5.39 6.31 -8.50
CA ASN A 143 -6.30 5.97 -9.60
C ASN A 143 -7.73 5.54 -9.18
N GLY A 144 -8.31 6.15 -8.15
CA GLY A 144 -9.66 5.82 -7.69
C GLY A 144 -9.74 4.64 -6.72
N ILE A 145 -8.60 4.05 -6.34
CA ILE A 145 -8.52 2.88 -5.46
C ILE A 145 -7.86 3.30 -4.14
N HIS A 146 -8.43 2.82 -3.04
CA HIS A 146 -7.85 2.95 -1.71
C HIS A 146 -7.00 1.72 -1.38
N TYR A 147 -5.80 1.97 -0.86
CA TYR A 147 -4.84 0.95 -0.46
C TYR A 147 -4.57 1.07 1.03
N SER A 148 -4.56 -0.07 1.71
CA SER A 148 -4.20 -0.17 3.12
C SER A 148 -2.68 -0.05 3.27
N ILE A 149 -2.22 0.40 4.45
CA ILE A 149 -0.77 0.42 4.73
C ILE A 149 -0.19 -0.99 4.57
N GLY A 150 0.91 -1.09 3.83
CA GLY A 150 1.58 -2.35 3.49
C GLY A 150 1.13 -2.96 2.17
N ASP A 151 0.02 -2.50 1.59
CA ASP A 151 -0.41 -2.96 0.27
C ASP A 151 0.62 -2.58 -0.78
N THR A 152 0.89 -3.55 -1.67
CA THR A 152 1.73 -3.32 -2.84
C THR A 152 0.89 -3.40 -4.11
N PHE A 153 1.13 -2.47 -5.01
CA PHE A 153 0.38 -2.36 -6.25
C PHE A 153 1.25 -1.87 -7.40
N ARG A 154 0.75 -2.05 -8.62
CA ARG A 154 1.45 -1.70 -9.84
C ARG A 154 0.82 -0.47 -10.47
N ASN A 155 1.63 0.53 -10.77
CA ASN A 155 1.25 1.67 -11.62
C ASN A 155 2.30 1.82 -12.73
N GLY A 156 1.90 1.45 -13.96
CA GLY A 156 2.78 1.40 -15.12
C GLY A 156 3.94 0.41 -14.96
N SER A 157 5.17 0.92 -15.03
CA SER A 157 6.42 0.16 -14.83
C SER A 157 6.88 0.10 -13.38
N PHE A 158 6.17 0.73 -12.45
CA PHE A 158 6.60 0.84 -11.06
C PHE A 158 5.82 -0.12 -10.15
N ARG A 159 6.54 -0.66 -9.17
CA ARG A 159 5.98 -1.36 -8.01
C ARG A 159 5.96 -0.35 -6.86
N LEU A 160 4.77 -0.11 -6.33
CA LEU A 160 4.54 0.88 -5.29
C LEU A 160 4.06 0.19 -4.03
N THR A 161 4.35 0.80 -2.89
CA THR A 161 3.87 0.36 -1.58
C THR A 161 3.16 1.52 -0.91
N CYS A 162 2.00 1.25 -0.32
CA CYS A 162 1.36 2.21 0.57
C CYS A 162 2.06 2.20 1.94
N GLY A 163 2.72 3.30 2.29
CA GLY A 163 3.33 3.52 3.60
C GLY A 163 2.47 4.43 4.47
N ARG A 164 2.91 4.63 5.73
CA ARG A 164 2.26 5.58 6.65
C ARG A 164 2.35 7.03 6.18
N ASP A 165 3.45 7.35 5.48
CA ASP A 165 3.73 8.69 4.95
C ASP A 165 3.26 8.87 3.48
N GLY A 166 2.48 7.92 2.96
CA GLY A 166 1.97 7.92 1.59
C GLY A 166 2.59 6.84 0.70
N ILE A 167 2.45 7.01 -0.62
CA ILE A 167 2.86 6.02 -1.61
C ILE A 167 4.36 6.18 -1.90
N VAL A 168 5.10 5.08 -1.80
CA VAL A 168 6.53 5.03 -2.15
C VAL A 168 6.77 4.09 -3.32
N ILE A 169 7.74 4.41 -4.17
CA ILE A 169 8.18 3.52 -5.25
C ILE A 169 9.18 2.52 -4.67
N GLU A 170 8.76 1.27 -4.54
CA GLU A 170 9.58 0.17 -4.03
C GLU A 170 10.52 -0.38 -5.12
N GLY A 171 10.08 -0.35 -6.38
CA GLY A 171 10.83 -0.94 -7.48
C GLY A 171 10.24 -0.74 -8.86
N CYS A 172 10.80 -1.45 -9.83
CA CYS A 172 10.42 -1.40 -11.23
C CYS A 172 10.15 -2.81 -11.77
N TYR A 173 8.99 -3.03 -12.39
CA TYR A 173 8.69 -4.27 -13.11
C TYR A 173 9.50 -4.36 -14.40
N LEU A 174 10.03 -5.56 -14.68
CA LEU A 174 10.69 -5.82 -15.95
C LEU A 174 9.67 -5.83 -17.09
N GLN A 175 10.04 -5.29 -18.25
CA GLN A 175 9.17 -5.34 -19.43
C GLN A 175 8.83 -6.78 -19.79
N ASN A 176 7.53 -7.04 -20.02
CA ASN A 176 7.00 -8.34 -20.41
C ASN A 176 7.30 -9.49 -19.41
N SER A 177 7.59 -9.18 -18.15
CA SER A 177 7.79 -10.15 -17.08
C SER A 177 6.98 -9.77 -15.83
N GLY A 178 6.69 -10.75 -14.98
CA GLY A 178 6.17 -10.52 -13.62
C GLY A 178 7.28 -10.18 -12.62
N ASP A 179 8.54 -10.36 -13.00
CA ASP A 179 9.71 -10.03 -12.18
C ASP A 179 9.85 -8.52 -12.00
N TYR A 180 10.51 -8.12 -10.91
CA TYR A 180 10.82 -6.73 -10.62
C TYR A 180 12.25 -6.57 -10.10
N LEU A 181 12.71 -5.33 -10.16
CA LEU A 181 13.94 -4.82 -9.57
C LEU A 181 13.59 -3.94 -8.39
N MET A 182 14.33 -4.04 -7.28
CA MET A 182 14.22 -3.07 -6.20
C MET A 182 14.75 -1.70 -6.68
N ALA A 183 14.27 -0.62 -6.07
CA ALA A 183 14.81 0.71 -6.32
C ALA A 183 16.34 0.73 -6.08
N GLY A 184 17.10 1.19 -7.07
CA GLY A 184 18.56 1.20 -7.09
C GLY A 184 19.19 -0.03 -7.75
N GLU A 185 18.42 -1.08 -8.03
CA GLU A 185 18.94 -2.31 -8.60
C GLU A 185 19.13 -2.23 -10.12
N SER A 186 20.08 -3.01 -10.63
CA SER A 186 20.22 -3.29 -12.06
C SER A 186 20.43 -4.78 -12.29
N ARG A 187 19.86 -5.30 -13.38
CA ARG A 187 19.97 -6.71 -13.76
C ARG A 187 20.14 -6.84 -15.25
N ILE A 188 20.99 -7.78 -15.65
CA ILE A 188 21.14 -8.15 -17.06
C ILE A 188 20.19 -9.30 -17.34
N VAL A 189 19.26 -9.10 -18.27
CA VAL A 189 18.38 -10.15 -18.78
C VAL A 189 18.59 -10.22 -20.29
N GLY A 190 19.13 -11.35 -20.75
CA GLY A 190 19.59 -11.49 -22.13
C GLY A 190 20.66 -10.45 -22.48
N ARG A 191 20.33 -9.54 -23.42
CA ARG A 191 21.25 -8.47 -23.90
C ARG A 191 20.85 -7.09 -23.43
N GLN A 192 19.97 -7.01 -22.45
CA GLN A 192 19.48 -5.77 -21.93
C GLN A 192 19.88 -5.67 -20.46
N ARG A 193 20.52 -4.55 -20.12
CA ARG A 193 20.65 -4.11 -18.74
C ARG A 193 19.39 -3.34 -18.39
N HIS A 194 18.57 -3.93 -17.55
CA HIS A 194 17.44 -3.28 -16.91
C HIS A 194 17.94 -2.57 -15.65
N GLN A 195 17.54 -1.33 -15.44
CA GLN A 195 17.98 -0.51 -14.32
C GLN A 195 16.80 0.24 -13.72
N CYS A 196 16.58 0.07 -12.43
CA CYS A 196 15.61 0.83 -11.64
C CYS A 196 16.38 1.91 -10.88
N GLU A 197 16.68 3.01 -11.56
CA GLU A 197 17.57 4.06 -11.06
C GLU A 197 16.85 4.96 -10.06
N VAL A 198 17.43 5.18 -8.89
CA VAL A 198 16.98 6.22 -7.94
C VAL A 198 17.62 7.54 -8.34
N LEU A 199 16.78 8.52 -8.66
CA LEU A 199 17.19 9.89 -8.95
C LEU A 199 17.28 10.68 -7.64
N GLY A 200 18.07 11.76 -7.63
CA GLY A 200 18.07 12.69 -6.50
C GLY A 200 16.70 13.38 -6.39
N ASP A 201 16.15 13.47 -5.17
CA ASP A 201 14.76 13.80 -4.77
C ASP A 201 13.82 12.61 -4.49
N GLY A 202 14.30 11.37 -4.62
CA GLY A 202 13.50 10.18 -4.31
C GLY A 202 12.62 9.70 -5.48
N ARG A 203 12.66 10.37 -6.64
CA ARG A 203 12.08 9.83 -7.87
C ARG A 203 12.85 8.58 -8.32
N VAL A 204 12.14 7.70 -9.02
CA VAL A 204 12.70 6.48 -9.61
C VAL A 204 12.47 6.49 -11.11
N ARG A 205 13.47 6.04 -11.87
CA ARG A 205 13.41 5.91 -13.32
C ARG A 205 13.77 4.49 -13.74
N TYR A 206 12.89 3.87 -14.51
CA TYR A 206 13.20 2.61 -15.17
C TYR A 206 13.88 2.87 -16.53
N GLN A 207 15.05 2.26 -16.75
CA GLN A 207 15.79 2.33 -18.01
C GLN A 207 16.19 0.95 -18.50
N VAL A 208 16.22 0.76 -19.82
CA VAL A 208 16.72 -0.45 -20.46
C VAL A 208 17.84 -0.05 -21.43
N LYS A 209 19.03 -0.62 -21.25
CA LYS A 209 20.21 -0.35 -22.09
C LYS A 209 20.64 -1.64 -22.78
N VAL A 210 20.78 -1.60 -24.11
CA VAL A 210 21.33 -2.73 -24.87
C VAL A 210 22.81 -2.88 -24.52
N ILE A 211 23.24 -4.12 -24.34
CA ILE A 211 24.63 -4.48 -24.07
C ILE A 211 25.28 -4.94 -25.38
N GLY A 212 26.37 -4.30 -25.76
CA GLY A 212 27.06 -4.55 -27.03
C GLY A 212 26.44 -3.79 -28.20
N CYS A 213 26.87 -4.13 -29.40
CA CYS A 213 26.52 -3.41 -30.63
C CYS A 213 25.84 -4.35 -31.62
N VAL A 214 25.01 -3.79 -32.49
CA VAL A 214 24.32 -4.54 -33.55
C VAL A 214 24.64 -3.90 -34.89
N ARG A 215 25.07 -4.72 -35.86
CA ARG A 215 25.26 -4.29 -37.26
C ARG A 215 24.80 -5.39 -38.20
N ASP A 216 23.97 -5.03 -39.17
CA ASP A 216 23.37 -5.95 -40.15
C ASP A 216 22.74 -7.22 -39.51
N GLY A 217 22.11 -7.03 -38.34
CA GLY A 217 21.49 -8.11 -37.56
C GLY A 217 22.46 -8.97 -36.73
N GLN A 218 23.77 -8.83 -36.94
CA GLN A 218 24.80 -9.52 -36.17
C GLN A 218 25.16 -8.73 -34.90
N GLN A 219 25.41 -9.45 -33.79
CA GLN A 219 25.79 -8.82 -32.52
C GLN A 219 27.28 -8.95 -32.24
N TYR A 220 27.78 -7.92 -31.54
CA TYR A 220 29.16 -7.80 -31.14
C TYR A 220 29.23 -7.43 -29.65
N ASN A 221 30.09 -8.13 -28.91
CA ASN A 221 30.38 -7.83 -27.52
C ASN A 221 31.12 -6.49 -27.40
N ILE A 222 31.04 -5.87 -26.23
CA ILE A 222 31.80 -4.64 -25.94
C ILE A 222 33.29 -4.89 -26.19
N ALA A 223 33.96 -3.91 -26.80
CA ALA A 223 35.35 -3.94 -27.25
C ALA A 223 35.67 -4.93 -28.39
N GLN A 224 34.70 -5.73 -28.84
CA GLN A 224 34.90 -6.63 -29.97
C GLN A 224 35.19 -5.84 -31.24
N VAL A 225 36.27 -6.24 -31.92
CA VAL A 225 36.67 -5.69 -33.21
C VAL A 225 36.19 -6.63 -34.31
N PHE A 226 35.58 -6.07 -35.34
CA PHE A 226 35.11 -6.83 -36.49
C PHE A 226 35.24 -6.00 -37.76
N THR A 227 35.22 -6.66 -38.93
CA THR A 227 35.31 -5.98 -40.23
C THR A 227 34.04 -6.30 -41.00
N ASP A 228 33.36 -5.25 -41.47
CA ASP A 228 32.24 -5.35 -42.40
C ASP A 228 32.66 -4.69 -43.71
N LYS A 229 32.64 -5.48 -44.78
CA LYS A 229 33.24 -5.15 -46.09
C LYS A 229 34.69 -4.72 -45.90
N HIS A 230 35.00 -3.46 -46.17
CA HIS A 230 36.33 -2.88 -46.05
C HIS A 230 36.50 -1.99 -44.82
N VAL A 231 35.54 -1.92 -43.90
CA VAL A 231 35.62 -1.03 -42.74
C VAL A 231 35.71 -1.86 -41.46
N ARG A 232 36.70 -1.51 -40.62
CA ARG A 232 36.93 -2.17 -39.34
C ARG A 232 36.32 -1.35 -38.22
N TYR A 233 35.48 -2.00 -37.42
CA TYR A 233 34.75 -1.41 -36.31
C TYR A 233 35.19 -1.97 -34.97
N GLN A 234 35.04 -1.18 -33.91
CA GLN A 234 35.06 -1.65 -32.53
C GLN A 234 33.74 -1.31 -31.85
N CYS A 235 33.15 -2.29 -31.17
CA CYS A 235 31.95 -2.04 -30.39
C CYS A 235 32.25 -1.29 -29.09
N LYS A 236 31.60 -0.14 -28.87
CA LYS A 236 31.74 0.64 -27.63
C LYS A 236 30.75 0.17 -26.55
N ASN A 237 31.00 0.62 -25.33
CA ASN A 237 30.18 0.28 -24.14
C ASN A 237 28.78 0.90 -24.17
N ASP A 238 28.58 2.00 -24.91
CA ASP A 238 27.29 2.68 -25.12
C ASP A 238 26.47 2.08 -26.27
N GLY A 239 26.97 1.01 -26.90
CA GLY A 239 26.34 0.34 -28.03
C GLY A 239 26.63 0.98 -29.40
N SER A 240 27.41 2.06 -29.44
CA SER A 240 27.88 2.66 -30.69
C SER A 240 29.07 1.92 -31.29
N LEU A 241 29.31 2.11 -32.59
CA LEU A 241 30.45 1.53 -33.30
C LEU A 241 31.52 2.60 -33.52
N ASP A 242 32.74 2.33 -33.06
CA ASP A 242 33.92 3.10 -33.45
C ASP A 242 34.43 2.64 -34.81
N VAL A 243 34.72 3.56 -35.72
CA VAL A 243 35.42 3.25 -36.96
C VAL A 243 36.91 3.31 -36.69
N LEU A 244 37.59 2.17 -36.75
CA LEU A 244 39.05 2.13 -36.56
C LEU A 244 39.80 2.51 -37.84
N GLY A 245 39.25 2.14 -39.00
CA GLY A 245 39.88 2.35 -40.30
C GLY A 245 39.35 1.39 -41.35
N CYS A 246 40.07 1.25 -42.45
CA CYS A 246 39.70 0.36 -43.53
C CYS A 246 40.68 -0.80 -43.68
N VAL A 247 40.20 -1.93 -44.19
CA VAL A 247 40.99 -3.15 -44.43
C VAL A 247 40.76 -3.65 -45.84
N ASP A 248 41.85 -3.98 -46.53
CA ASP A 248 41.82 -4.58 -47.87
C ASP A 248 42.98 -5.57 -48.00
N ASP A 249 42.71 -6.84 -48.29
CA ASP A 249 43.73 -7.89 -48.45
C ASP A 249 44.77 -7.94 -47.30
N GLY A 250 44.33 -7.72 -46.06
CA GLY A 250 45.18 -7.72 -44.86
C GLY A 250 45.93 -6.40 -44.59
N LEU A 251 45.92 -5.44 -45.53
CA LEU A 251 46.40 -4.09 -45.31
C LEU A 251 45.40 -3.31 -44.45
N PHE A 252 45.86 -2.72 -43.37
CA PHE A 252 45.08 -1.78 -42.56
C PHE A 252 45.45 -0.34 -42.89
N LEU A 253 44.44 0.52 -43.00
CA LEU A 253 44.58 1.93 -43.31
C LEU A 253 43.78 2.74 -42.29
N ASP A 254 44.45 3.60 -41.53
CA ASP A 254 43.77 4.50 -40.58
C ASP A 254 42.80 5.43 -41.32
N LEU A 255 41.73 5.84 -40.63
CA LEU A 255 40.76 6.77 -41.17
C LEU A 255 41.42 8.12 -41.53
N GLY A 256 41.13 8.63 -42.74
CA GLY A 256 41.68 9.87 -43.27
C GLY A 256 43.08 9.74 -43.89
N ARG A 257 43.66 8.52 -43.91
CA ARG A 257 44.97 8.29 -44.55
C ARG A 257 44.82 7.75 -45.98
N ASP A 258 45.77 8.15 -46.81
CA ASP A 258 45.99 7.63 -48.16
C ASP A 258 47.30 6.86 -48.20
N LEU A 259 47.30 5.74 -48.91
CA LEU A 259 48.48 4.91 -49.08
C LEU A 259 48.66 4.50 -50.54
N LEU A 260 49.85 4.75 -51.09
CA LEU A 260 50.22 4.37 -52.46
C LEU A 260 51.10 3.12 -52.41
N ILE A 261 50.55 1.97 -52.79
CA ILE A 261 51.28 0.70 -52.87
C ILE A 261 51.03 0.08 -54.26
N ASN A 262 52.08 -0.44 -54.89
CA ASN A 262 52.00 -1.12 -56.19
C ASN A 262 51.28 -0.32 -57.29
N GLY A 263 51.37 1.01 -57.25
CA GLY A 263 50.69 1.89 -58.22
C GLY A 263 49.18 2.07 -57.99
N MET A 264 48.65 1.58 -56.87
CA MET A 264 47.27 1.77 -56.42
C MET A 264 47.24 2.74 -55.24
N VAL A 265 46.32 3.70 -55.27
CA VAL A 265 45.98 4.51 -54.09
C VAL A 265 44.85 3.83 -53.34
N HIS A 266 45.10 3.52 -52.08
CA HIS A 266 44.14 3.06 -51.10
C HIS A 266 43.77 4.26 -50.23
N ARG A 267 42.48 4.53 -50.07
CA ARG A 267 41.95 5.65 -49.31
C ARG A 267 40.83 5.20 -48.39
N CYS A 268 40.93 5.55 -47.12
CA CYS A 268 39.88 5.38 -46.11
C CYS A 268 39.43 6.75 -45.63
N TYR A 269 38.16 7.09 -45.77
CA TYR A 269 37.65 8.43 -45.41
C TYR A 269 36.20 8.37 -44.98
N GLN A 270 35.79 9.35 -44.18
CA GLN A 270 34.42 9.48 -43.69
C GLN A 270 33.75 10.68 -44.35
N VAL A 271 32.51 10.51 -44.77
CA VAL A 271 31.60 11.60 -45.17
C VAL A 271 30.39 11.51 -44.27
N ASP A 272 30.15 12.57 -43.50
CA ASP A 272 29.17 12.60 -42.41
C ASP A 272 29.39 11.44 -41.42
N THR A 273 28.48 10.47 -41.39
CA THR A 273 28.55 9.29 -40.54
C THR A 273 29.01 8.03 -41.29
N THR A 274 29.16 8.09 -42.61
CA THR A 274 29.45 6.92 -43.43
C THR A 274 30.93 6.85 -43.79
N THR A 275 31.55 5.70 -43.55
CA THR A 275 32.94 5.45 -43.90
C THR A 275 33.03 4.74 -45.24
N TYR A 276 33.91 5.25 -46.10
CA TYR A 276 34.15 4.74 -47.44
C TYR A 276 35.59 4.27 -47.60
N TYR A 277 35.72 3.16 -48.30
CA TYR A 277 36.99 2.66 -48.80
C TYR A 277 37.03 2.80 -50.33
N HIS A 278 38.12 3.34 -50.86
CA HIS A 278 38.34 3.45 -52.31
C HIS A 278 39.74 2.98 -52.67
N LYS A 279 39.82 2.09 -53.66
CA LYS A 279 41.04 1.59 -54.29
C LYS A 279 41.06 2.01 -55.77
N ARG A 280 42.06 2.78 -56.20
CA ARG A 280 42.17 3.26 -57.60
C ARG A 280 43.58 3.14 -58.14
N HIS A 281 43.69 2.72 -59.41
CA HIS A 281 44.97 2.66 -60.12
C HIS A 281 45.46 4.07 -60.50
N VAL A 282 46.73 4.35 -60.23
CA VAL A 282 47.38 5.60 -60.64
C VAL A 282 47.92 5.41 -62.05
N SER A 283 47.33 6.10 -63.03
CA SER A 283 47.84 6.13 -64.40
C SER A 283 49.21 6.83 -64.47
N ARG A 284 50.01 6.49 -65.49
CA ARG A 284 51.41 6.96 -65.63
C ARG A 284 51.56 8.50 -65.64
N CYS A 285 50.53 9.26 -66.05
CA CYS A 285 50.56 10.73 -66.02
C CYS A 285 50.57 11.33 -64.59
N THR A 286 49.86 10.73 -63.64
CA THR A 286 49.76 11.24 -62.25
C THR A 286 50.98 10.95 -61.37
N LYS A 287 51.84 10.00 -61.75
CA LYS A 287 53.07 9.65 -60.99
C LYS A 287 54.12 10.77 -60.98
N ARG A 288 54.16 11.65 -62.00
CA ARG A 288 55.08 12.81 -62.04
C ARG A 288 54.68 13.92 -61.07
N HIS A 289 53.39 14.14 -60.84
CA HIS A 289 52.90 15.24 -60.01
C HIS A 289 52.99 14.95 -58.50
N LEU A 290 52.72 13.71 -58.05
CA LEU A 290 52.85 13.33 -56.64
C LEU A 290 54.30 13.30 -56.13
N ARG A 291 55.29 13.00 -56.99
CA ARG A 291 56.72 13.08 -56.62
C ARG A 291 57.21 14.52 -56.44
N GLN A 292 56.59 15.50 -57.10
CA GLN A 292 56.90 16.92 -56.90
C GLN A 292 56.35 17.45 -55.57
N LEU A 293 55.16 17.02 -55.14
CA LEU A 293 54.58 17.45 -53.85
C LEU A 293 55.34 16.91 -52.62
N HIS A 294 55.90 15.70 -52.67
CA HIS A 294 56.73 15.20 -51.56
C HIS A 294 58.11 15.89 -51.45
N ARG A 295 58.62 16.51 -52.53
CA ARG A 295 59.84 17.33 -52.47
C ARG A 295 59.60 18.74 -51.90
N LEU A 296 58.36 19.24 -51.96
CA LEU A 296 58.00 20.58 -51.47
C LEU A 296 57.60 20.60 -49.98
N ARG A 297 57.51 19.45 -49.30
CA ARG A 297 57.29 19.35 -47.85
C ARG A 297 58.54 18.99 -47.05
N ALA A 298 59.70 18.91 -47.70
CA ALA A 298 60.99 18.57 -47.08
C ALA A 298 62.03 19.71 -47.24
N LEU A 299 61.57 20.94 -47.49
CA LEU A 299 62.32 22.18 -47.43
C LEU A 299 61.63 23.12 -46.43
#